data_AF-A0A559TSZ0-F1
#
_entry.id   AF-A0A559TSZ0-F1
#
_cell.length_a   1.000
_cell.length_b   1.000
_cell.length_c   1.000
_cell.angle_alpha   90.00
_cell.angle_beta   90.00
_cell.angle_gamma   90.00
#
_symmetry.space_group_name_H-M   'P 1'
#
loop_
_entity.id
_entity.type
_entity.pdbx_description
1 polymer ?
#
loop_
_entity_poly.entity_id
_entity_poly.type
_entity_poly.pdbx_seq_one_letter_code
_entity_poly.pdbx_strand_id
1 'polypeptide(L)' 'MSTHRNARCRGPYGGEGDRAAGTDCSDPAVFEVARYDLPALPVCPIHLGPSLLVASRVLWPPEIRLIGRP' A
#
# COMPACT_ATOMS: atom_id res chain seq x y z
N MET A 1 -1.21 -21.61 2.46
CA MET A 1 -0.05 -21.18 1.65
C MET A 1 -0.10 -19.68 1.47
N SER A 2 0.67 -18.93 2.28
CA SER A 2 0.80 -17.48 2.13
C SER A 2 1.60 -17.20 0.87
N THR A 3 0.93 -16.71 -0.17
CA THR A 3 1.58 -16.26 -1.38
C THR A 3 2.31 -14.95 -1.06
N HIS A 4 3.58 -15.04 -0.67
CA HIS A 4 4.49 -13.90 -0.65
C HIS A 4 4.71 -13.44 -2.10
N ARG A 5 3.70 -12.80 -2.70
CA ARG A 5 3.95 -11.97 -3.87
C ARG A 5 4.87 -10.87 -3.38
N ASN A 6 6.04 -10.72 -3.99
CA ASN A 6 6.95 -9.59 -3.83
C ASN A 6 6.23 -8.29 -4.25
N ALA A 7 5.26 -7.85 -3.47
CA ALA A 7 4.56 -6.60 -3.68
C ALA A 7 5.53 -5.49 -3.28
N ARG A 8 5.85 -4.62 -4.25
CA ARG A 8 6.63 -3.41 -3.98
C ARG A 8 5.71 -2.36 -3.36
N CYS A 9 6.26 -1.55 -2.47
CA CYS A 9 5.54 -0.40 -1.94
C CYS A 9 5.12 0.53 -3.09
N ARG A 10 3.86 0.99 -3.08
CA ARG A 10 3.35 1.97 -4.06
C ARG A 10 3.43 3.43 -3.61
N GLY A 11 4.24 3.70 -2.58
CA GLY A 11 4.39 5.02 -1.99
C GLY A 11 3.11 5.53 -1.31
N PRO A 12 3.10 6.79 -0.84
CA PRO A 12 2.06 7.32 0.02
C PRO A 12 0.73 7.61 -0.70
N TYR A 13 0.74 7.79 -2.02
CA TYR A 13 -0.47 8.14 -2.79
C TYR A 13 -1.18 6.92 -3.39
N GLY A 14 -0.50 5.78 -3.44
CA GLY A 14 -1.09 4.50 -3.85
C GLY A 14 -1.26 4.25 -5.34
N GLY A 15 -0.56 5.02 -6.18
CA GLY A 15 -0.26 4.78 -7.60
C GLY A 15 -1.28 3.97 -8.41
N GLU A 16 -2.06 4.63 -9.26
CA GLU A 16 -3.03 4.00 -10.16
C GLU A 16 -2.52 3.99 -11.63
N GLY A 17 -2.53 2.81 -12.26
CA GLY A 17 -2.14 2.60 -13.67
C GLY A 17 -0.63 2.68 -13.97
N ASP A 18 -0.26 2.55 -15.25
CA ASP A 18 1.13 2.70 -15.80
C ASP A 18 1.75 4.09 -15.55
N ARG A 19 0.96 5.03 -15.01
CA ARG A 19 1.39 6.37 -14.60
C ARG A 19 1.35 6.57 -13.10
N ALA A 20 1.39 5.49 -12.33
CA ALA A 20 1.84 5.55 -10.95
C ALA A 20 3.29 6.07 -10.94
N ALA A 21 3.46 7.39 -11.03
CA ALA A 21 4.63 8.08 -10.51
C ALA A 21 4.58 7.99 -8.97
N GLY A 22 4.47 6.76 -8.46
CA GLY A 22 4.65 6.47 -7.06
C GLY A 22 6.14 6.51 -6.86
N THR A 23 6.64 7.66 -6.37
CA THR A 23 7.92 7.82 -5.66
C THR A 23 8.65 6.49 -5.54
N ASP A 24 9.60 6.19 -6.44
CA ASP A 24 10.23 4.86 -6.60
C ASP A 24 10.67 4.31 -5.24
N CYS A 25 9.79 3.57 -4.59
CA CYS A 25 10.02 2.98 -3.28
C CYS A 25 10.36 1.52 -3.54
N SER A 26 11.65 1.22 -3.47
CA SER A 26 12.18 -0.12 -3.65
C SER A 26 11.92 -1.05 -2.47
N ASP A 27 11.40 -0.52 -1.35
CA ASP A 27 11.16 -1.30 -0.15
C ASP A 27 10.03 -2.31 -0.35
N PRO A 28 10.15 -3.50 0.28
CA PRO A 28 9.09 -4.49 0.24
C PRO A 28 7.85 -3.95 0.96
N ALA A 29 6.67 -4.16 0.35
CA ALA A 29 5.42 -3.93 1.04
C ALA A 29 5.20 -5.05 2.06
N VAL A 30 4.93 -4.66 3.29
CA VAL A 30 4.59 -5.59 4.37
C VAL A 30 3.18 -5.35 4.91
N PHE A 31 2.54 -4.26 4.49
CA PHE A 31 1.15 -3.93 4.80
C PHE A 31 0.31 -3.76 3.55
N GLU A 32 -0.99 -4.08 3.66
CA GLU A 32 -2.03 -3.68 2.71
C GLU A 32 -3.04 -2.78 3.43
N VAL A 33 -3.37 -1.65 2.80
CA VAL A 33 -4.42 -0.74 3.25
C VAL A 33 -5.65 -0.91 2.36
N ALA A 34 -6.81 -1.21 2.94
CA ALA A 34 -8.04 -1.37 2.18
C ALA A 34 -8.52 -0.02 1.61
N ARG A 35 -9.06 -0.06 0.39
CA ARG A 35 -9.60 1.11 -0.30
C ARG A 35 -10.99 0.82 -0.84
N TYR A 36 -11.87 1.81 -0.80
CA TYR A 36 -13.20 1.72 -1.39
C TYR A 36 -13.11 1.71 -2.91
N ASP A 37 -13.69 0.67 -3.54
CA ASP A 37 -13.79 0.54 -4.99
C ASP A 37 -12.43 0.62 -5.72
N LEU A 38 -11.34 0.23 -5.02
CA LEU A 38 -9.98 0.17 -5.53
C LEU A 38 -9.25 -1.05 -4.94
N PRO A 39 -8.24 -1.61 -5.63
CA PRO A 39 -7.40 -2.65 -5.05
C PRO A 39 -6.73 -2.19 -3.75
N ALA A 40 -6.51 -3.11 -2.81
CA ALA A 40 -5.76 -2.79 -1.59
C ALA A 40 -4.37 -2.22 -1.93
N LEU A 41 -3.93 -1.26 -1.14
CA LEU A 41 -2.69 -0.52 -1.36
C LEU A 41 -1.53 -1.19 -0.61
N PRO A 42 -0.57 -1.84 -1.31
CA PRO A 42 0.62 -2.40 -0.68
C PRO A 42 1.64 -1.30 -0.32
N VAL A 43 2.03 -1.23 0.95
CA VAL A 43 2.95 -0.21 1.49
C VAL A 43 4.00 -0.80 2.43
N CYS A 44 5.19 -0.19 2.44
CA CYS A 44 6.24 -0.48 3.43
C CYS A 44 5.93 0.23 4.77
N PRO A 45 6.64 -0.10 5.86
CA PRO A 45 6.40 0.54 7.17
C PRO A 45 6.52 2.06 7.15
N ILE A 46 7.44 2.61 6.35
CA ILE A 46 7.67 4.07 6.24
C ILE A 46 6.46 4.77 5.62
N HIS A 47 5.85 4.18 4.59
CA HIS A 47 4.75 4.79 3.86
C HIS A 47 3.37 4.47 4.43
N LEU A 48 3.25 3.61 5.45
CA LEU A 48 1.95 3.29 6.05
C LEU A 48 1.23 4.53 6.59
N GLY A 49 1.87 5.28 7.49
CA GLY A 49 1.27 6.48 8.10
C GLY A 49 0.83 7.52 7.06
N PRO A 50 1.74 7.96 6.16
CA PRO A 50 1.38 8.86 5.08
C PRO A 50 0.23 8.34 4.20
N SER A 51 0.23 7.05 3.86
CA SER A 51 -0.83 6.47 3.00
C SER A 51 -2.21 6.54 3.63
N LEU A 52 -2.31 6.33 4.94
CA LEU A 52 -3.58 6.47 5.65
C LEU A 52 -4.15 7.89 5.60
N LEU A 53 -3.30 8.89 5.36
CA LEU A 53 -3.67 10.31 5.31
C LEU A 53 -3.94 10.81 3.89
N VAL A 54 -3.14 10.37 2.91
CA VAL A 54 -3.13 10.99 1.57
C VAL A 54 -3.51 10.05 0.43
N ALA A 55 -3.55 8.73 0.65
CA ALA A 55 -3.96 7.80 -0.39
C ALA A 55 -5.47 7.92 -0.64
N SER A 56 -5.84 7.84 -1.91
CA SER A 56 -7.25 7.98 -2.31
C SER A 56 -8.09 6.82 -1.78
N ARG A 57 -9.30 7.14 -1.31
CA ARG A 57 -10.36 6.18 -0.95
C ARG A 57 -9.98 5.18 0.13
N VAL A 58 -9.03 5.49 1.02
CA VAL A 58 -8.78 4.68 2.22
C VAL A 58 -10.05 4.64 3.08
N LEU A 59 -10.41 3.45 3.55
CA LEU A 59 -11.60 3.26 4.40
C LEU A 59 -11.42 3.94 5.76
N TRP A 60 -12.51 4.41 6.36
CA TRP A 60 -12.53 4.90 7.74
C TRP A 60 -13.64 4.19 8.54
N PRO A 61 -13.32 3.48 9.64
CA PRO A 61 -11.99 3.29 10.21
C PRO A 61 -11.03 2.53 9.26
N PRO A 62 -9.70 2.75 9.38
CA PRO A 62 -8.73 2.17 8.46
C PRO A 62 -8.58 0.67 8.69
N GLU A 63 -8.75 -0.09 7.61
CA GLU A 63 -8.48 -1.52 7.60
C GLU A 63 -7.09 -1.79 7.05
N ILE A 64 -6.21 -2.34 7.90
CA ILE A 64 -4.80 -2.59 7.60
C ILE A 64 -4.51 -4.07 7.83
N ARG A 65 -3.86 -4.73 6.86
CA ARG A 65 -3.46 -6.14 6.95
C ARG A 65 -1.95 -6.26 6.86
N LEU A 66 -1.36 -7.11 7.70
CA LEU A 66 0.03 -7.52 7.57
C LEU A 66 0.12 -8.62 6.50
N ILE A 67 0.93 -8.40 5.45
CA ILE A 67 1.10 -9.31 4.31
C ILE A 67 2.54 -9.85 4.16
N GLY A 68 3.48 -9.31 4.93
CA GLY A 68 4.86 -9.74 4.95
C GLY A 68 5.49 -9.50 6.32
N ARG A 69 6.64 -10.12 6.56
CA ARG A 69 7.50 -9.80 7.70
C ARG A 69 8.82 -9.28 7.11
N PRO A 70 9.36 -8.15 7.62
CA PRO A 70 10.68 -7.68 7.20
C PRO A 70 11.77 -8.69 7.52
#